data_AF-A0A7V2QIQ4-F1
#
_entry.id   AF-A0A7V2QIQ4-F1
#
_cell.length_a   1.000
_cell.length_b   1.000
_cell.length_c   1.000
_cell.angle_alpha   90.00
_cell.angle_beta   90.00
_cell.angle_gamma   90.00
#
_symmetry.space_group_name_H-M   'P 1'
#
loop_
_entity.id
_entity.type
_entity.pdbx_description
1 polymer ?
#
loop_
_entity_poly.entity_id
_entity_poly.type
_entity_poly.pdbx_seq_one_letter_code
_entity_poly.pdbx_strand_id
1 'polypeptide(L)'
;MGAFVIVIIVFLIPVARELVLEAAFFLGAGIAFLLLGALLMYFTLKGEMRGLLKKFLLLTGASAVGIPVGVVLHNLVYGLFIHLFGEHSWDRIGMSDEPVFFILAVVVCPIAFLVGTIGSIVLLVKR
;
A
#
# COMPACT_ATOMS: atom_id res chain seq x y z
N MET A 1 -17.40 25.84 -33.08
CA MET A 1 -16.12 25.12 -32.87
C MET A 1 -15.35 25.65 -31.66
N GLY A 2 -14.91 26.91 -31.64
CA GLY A 2 -14.10 27.45 -30.52
C GLY A 2 -14.74 27.39 -29.12
N ALA A 3 -16.03 27.73 -28.99
CA ALA A 3 -16.74 27.68 -27.70
C ALA A 3 -16.85 26.25 -27.14
N PHE A 4 -16.96 25.24 -28.00
CA PHE A 4 -17.07 23.84 -27.59
C PHE A 4 -15.74 23.30 -27.05
N VAL A 5 -14.62 23.71 -27.67
CA VAL A 5 -13.26 23.39 -27.21
C VAL A 5 -12.98 24.03 -25.85
N ILE A 6 -13.42 25.27 -25.63
CA ILE A 6 -13.23 25.97 -24.35
C ILE A 6 -14.00 25.27 -23.22
N VAL A 7 -15.24 24.86 -23.47
CA VAL A 7 -16.05 24.12 -22.49
C VAL A 7 -15.37 22.79 -22.13
N ILE A 8 -14.89 22.03 -23.12
CA ILE A 8 -14.16 20.77 -22.90
C ILE A 8 -12.91 21.00 -22.05
N ILE A 9 -12.11 22.03 -22.35
CA ILE A 9 -10.89 22.36 -21.60
C ILE A 9 -11.22 22.74 -20.15
N VAL A 10 -12.28 23.54 -19.92
CA VAL A 10 -12.70 23.96 -18.56
C VAL A 10 -13.14 22.78 -17.71
N PHE A 11 -13.72 21.73 -18.29
CA PHE A 11 -14.05 20.50 -17.57
C PHE A 11 -12.86 19.55 -17.40
N LEU A 12 -11.90 19.55 -18.33
CA LEU A 12 -10.69 18.72 -18.27
C LEU A 12 -9.67 19.20 -17.23
N ILE A 13 -9.54 20.51 -17.01
CA ILE A 13 -8.60 21.08 -16.03
C ILE A 13 -8.86 20.59 -14.58
N PRO A 14 -10.09 20.66 -14.03
CA PRO A 14 -10.35 20.17 -12.68
C PRO A 14 -10.18 18.66 -12.58
N VAL A 15 -10.63 17.89 -13.58
CA VAL A 15 -10.47 16.42 -13.61
C VAL A 15 -8.99 16.01 -13.65
N ALA A 16 -8.20 16.65 -14.50
CA ALA A 16 -6.76 16.38 -14.58
C ALA A 16 -6.05 16.76 -13.27
N ARG A 17 -6.45 17.87 -12.63
CA ARG A 17 -5.90 18.29 -11.34
C ARG A 17 -6.23 17.29 -10.23
N GLU A 18 -7.47 16.83 -10.15
CA GLU A 18 -7.89 15.84 -9.15
C GLU A 18 -7.14 14.52 -9.33
N LEU A 19 -7.03 14.03 -10.57
CA LEU A 19 -6.26 12.83 -10.89
C LEU A 19 -4.78 12.94 -10.48
N VAL A 20 -4.15 14.08 -10.76
CA VAL A 20 -2.74 14.33 -10.37
C VAL A 20 -2.59 14.38 -8.86
N LEU A 21 -3.51 15.02 -8.14
CA LEU A 21 -3.48 15.11 -6.68
C LEU A 21 -3.68 13.74 -6.02
N GLU A 22 -4.62 12.94 -6.52
CA GLU A 22 -4.85 11.58 -6.03
C GLU A 22 -3.63 10.70 -6.28
N ALA A 23 -3.10 10.68 -7.51
CA ALA A 23 -1.91 9.92 -7.84
C ALA A 23 -0.71 10.34 -6.98
N ALA A 24 -0.50 11.65 -6.81
CA ALA A 24 0.56 12.18 -5.96
C ALA A 24 0.37 11.80 -4.49
N PHE A 25 -0.87 11.81 -3.99
CA PHE A 25 -1.18 11.38 -2.64
C PHE A 25 -0.90 9.89 -2.42
N PHE A 26 -1.39 9.02 -3.31
CA PHE A 26 -1.18 7.58 -3.20
C PHE A 26 0.31 7.21 -3.32
N LEU A 27 1.03 7.78 -4.30
CA LEU A 27 2.47 7.55 -4.45
C LEU A 27 3.25 8.12 -3.26
N GLY A 28 2.93 9.33 -2.83
CA GLY A 28 3.57 9.98 -1.70
C GLY A 28 3.38 9.20 -0.40
N ALA A 29 2.13 8.78 -0.11
CA ALA A 29 1.80 7.95 1.03
C ALA A 29 2.50 6.58 0.95
N GLY A 30 2.49 5.92 -0.21
CA GLY A 30 3.17 4.64 -0.41
C GLY A 30 4.68 4.72 -0.16
N ILE A 31 5.35 5.74 -0.70
CA ILE A 31 6.77 5.99 -0.48
C ILE A 31 7.03 6.28 1.00
N ALA A 32 6.22 7.12 1.63
CA ALA A 32 6.37 7.45 3.04
C ALA A 32 6.24 6.21 3.94
N PHE A 33 5.21 5.38 3.71
CA PHE A 33 5.00 4.13 4.44
C PHE A 33 6.15 3.15 4.25
N LEU A 34 6.66 3.03 3.02
CA LEU A 34 7.80 2.17 2.71
C LEU A 34 9.07 2.63 3.45
N LEU A 35 9.39 3.92 3.38
CA LEU A 35 10.59 4.48 4.00
C LEU A 35 10.50 4.45 5.53
N LEU A 36 9.39 4.89 6.10
CA LEU A 36 9.20 4.90 7.56
C LEU A 36 9.14 3.48 8.12
N GLY A 37 8.45 2.56 7.44
CA GLY A 37 8.38 1.15 7.84
C GLY A 37 9.75 0.48 7.80
N ALA A 38 10.52 0.69 6.73
CA ALA A 38 11.89 0.18 6.60
C ALA A 38 12.82 0.78 7.66
N LEU A 39 12.73 2.09 7.91
CA LEU A 39 13.51 2.79 8.91
C LEU A 39 13.19 2.27 10.33
N LEU A 40 11.90 2.06 10.63
CA LEU A 40 11.46 1.49 11.91
C LEU A 40 12.02 0.08 12.10
N MET A 41 11.96 -0.77 11.08
CA MET A 41 12.56 -2.11 11.15
C MET A 41 14.07 -2.04 11.36
N TYR A 42 14.77 -1.17 10.62
CA TYR A 42 16.21 -0.98 10.76
C TYR A 42 16.59 -0.60 12.19
N PHE A 43 15.94 0.42 12.77
CA PHE A 43 16.20 0.84 14.14
C PHE A 43 15.79 -0.23 15.17
N THR A 44 14.73 -0.98 14.91
CA THR A 44 14.27 -2.07 15.79
C THR A 44 15.23 -3.25 15.79
N LEU A 45 15.85 -3.55 14.65
CA LEU A 45 16.85 -4.61 14.52
C LEU A 45 18.19 -4.21 15.12
N LYS A 46 18.62 -2.96 14.89
CA LYS A 46 19.89 -2.42 15.39
C LYS A 46 19.85 -2.05 16.87
N GLY A 47 18.69 -1.62 17.37
CA GLY A 47 18.51 -1.25 18.76
C GLY A 47 18.51 -2.46 19.69
N GLU A 48 18.81 -2.20 20.98
CA GLU A 48 18.81 -3.22 22.03
C GLU A 48 17.38 -3.56 22.53
N MET A 49 16.36 -3.32 21.70
CA MET A 49 14.99 -3.68 22.01
C MET A 49 14.88 -5.20 22.10
N ARG A 50 14.27 -5.69 23.17
CA ARG A 50 14.11 -7.14 23.45
C ARG A 50 12.67 -7.48 23.77
N GLY A 51 12.35 -8.76 23.64
CA GLY A 51 11.06 -9.33 24.01
C GLY A 51 9.91 -8.87 23.12
N LEU A 52 8.76 -8.64 23.74
CA LEU A 52 7.47 -8.46 23.05
C LEU A 52 7.38 -7.10 22.33
N LEU A 53 8.02 -6.06 22.87
CA LEU A 53 8.11 -4.74 22.23
C LEU A 53 8.82 -4.81 20.87
N LYS A 54 9.93 -5.55 20.77
CA LYS A 54 10.65 -5.75 19.50
C LYS A 54 9.73 -6.38 18.45
N LYS A 55 8.95 -7.40 18.84
CA LYS A 55 8.03 -8.09 17.93
C LYS A 55 6.94 -7.15 17.39
N PHE A 56 6.34 -6.33 18.25
CA PHE A 56 5.32 -5.39 17.80
C PHE A 56 5.87 -4.29 16.89
N LEU A 57 7.05 -3.74 17.19
CA LEU A 57 7.68 -2.72 16.33
C LEU A 57 8.08 -3.30 14.96
N LEU A 58 8.57 -4.54 14.93
CA LEU A 58 8.82 -5.24 13.66
C LEU A 58 7.51 -5.53 12.91
N LEU A 59 6.44 -5.90 13.61
CA LEU A 59 5.12 -6.10 12.99
C LEU A 59 4.61 -4.80 12.36
N THR A 60 4.70 -3.67 13.06
CA THR A 60 4.34 -2.34 12.53
C THR A 60 5.18 -1.99 11.31
N GLY A 61 6.51 -2.14 11.39
CA GLY A 61 7.39 -1.79 10.27
C GLY A 61 7.17 -2.68 9.05
N ALA A 62 7.06 -4.00 9.26
CA ALA A 62 6.84 -4.96 8.18
C ALA A 62 5.47 -4.78 7.51
N SER A 63 4.42 -4.52 8.29
CA SER A 63 3.09 -4.23 7.74
C SER A 63 3.03 -2.90 7.01
N ALA A 64 3.71 -1.85 7.50
CA ALA A 64 3.81 -0.57 6.80
C ALA A 64 4.50 -0.71 5.43
N VAL A 65 5.57 -1.51 5.34
CA VAL A 65 6.22 -1.83 4.06
C VAL A 65 5.35 -2.76 3.20
N GLY A 66 4.65 -3.69 3.83
CA GLY A 66 3.81 -4.68 3.16
C GLY A 66 2.65 -4.06 2.36
N ILE A 67 2.11 -2.91 2.79
CA ILE A 67 1.04 -2.20 2.06
C ILE A 67 1.50 -1.78 0.65
N PRO A 68 2.48 -0.87 0.47
CA PRO A 68 2.90 -0.44 -0.86
C PRO A 68 3.52 -1.58 -1.67
N VAL A 69 4.24 -2.52 -1.02
CA VAL A 69 4.79 -3.69 -1.72
C VAL A 69 3.67 -4.59 -2.24
N GLY A 70 2.62 -4.83 -1.45
CA GLY A 70 1.46 -5.62 -1.87
C GLY A 70 0.71 -4.97 -3.02
N VAL A 71 0.52 -3.64 -3.00
CA VAL A 71 -0.10 -2.92 -4.14
C VAL A 71 0.72 -3.10 -5.42
N VAL A 72 2.04 -2.94 -5.34
CA VAL A 72 2.92 -3.13 -6.52
C VAL A 72 2.87 -4.58 -7.00
N LEU A 73 2.98 -5.55 -6.09
CA LEU A 73 2.97 -6.97 -6.44
C LEU A 73 1.63 -7.42 -7.02
N HIS A 74 0.51 -6.93 -6.49
CA HIS A 74 -0.82 -7.18 -7.02
C HIS A 74 -0.90 -6.78 -8.51
N ASN A 75 -0.52 -5.54 -8.83
CA ASN A 75 -0.55 -5.03 -10.19
C ASN A 75 0.44 -5.76 -11.11
N LEU A 76 1.65 -6.03 -10.60
CA LEU A 76 2.69 -6.72 -11.36
C LEU A 76 2.27 -8.15 -11.72
N VAL A 77 1.76 -8.91 -10.74
CA VAL A 77 1.33 -10.29 -10.93
C VAL A 77 0.08 -10.34 -11.78
N TYR A 78 -0.88 -9.45 -11.55
CA TYR A 78 -2.06 -9.32 -12.40
C TYR A 78 -1.69 -9.07 -13.87
N GLY A 79 -0.84 -8.08 -14.14
CA GLY A 79 -0.37 -7.77 -15.49
C GLY A 79 0.46 -8.89 -16.13
N LEU A 80 1.31 -9.57 -15.36
CA LEU A 80 2.09 -10.71 -15.83
C LEU A 80 1.19 -11.87 -16.25
N PHE A 81 0.13 -12.16 -15.49
CA PHE A 81 -0.83 -13.21 -15.83
C PHE A 81 -1.60 -12.87 -17.12
N ILE A 82 -1.99 -11.62 -17.32
CA ILE A 82 -2.60 -11.18 -18.58
C ILE A 82 -1.61 -11.38 -19.74
N HIS A 83 -0.34 -11.00 -19.55
CA HIS A 83 0.67 -11.14 -20.60
C HIS A 83 0.94 -12.60 -21.00
N LEU A 84 0.94 -13.52 -20.03
CA LEU A 84 1.27 -14.93 -20.27
C LEU A 84 0.08 -15.79 -20.69
N PHE A 85 -1.11 -15.51 -20.17
CA PHE A 85 -2.29 -16.37 -20.32
C PHE A 85 -3.46 -15.70 -21.08
N GLY A 86 -3.32 -14.40 -21.39
CA GLY A 86 -4.28 -13.57 -22.10
C GLY A 86 -5.23 -12.80 -21.18
N GLU A 87 -6.08 -11.96 -21.76
CA GLU A 87 -7.18 -11.32 -21.03
C GLU A 87 -8.14 -12.38 -20.45
N HIS A 88 -8.80 -12.05 -19.33
CA HIS A 88 -9.70 -12.94 -18.58
C HIS A 88 -9.04 -14.19 -17.95
N SER A 89 -7.71 -14.19 -17.79
CA SER A 89 -7.00 -15.34 -17.20
C SER A 89 -7.40 -15.64 -15.77
N TRP A 90 -7.69 -14.60 -14.99
CA TRP A 90 -8.23 -14.74 -13.63
C TRP A 90 -9.66 -15.34 -13.67
N ASP A 91 -10.51 -14.87 -14.59
CA ASP A 91 -11.90 -15.36 -14.71
C ASP A 91 -11.95 -16.87 -14.99
N ARG A 92 -11.01 -17.40 -15.78
CA ARG A 92 -10.91 -18.83 -16.09
C ARG A 92 -10.67 -19.71 -14.88
N ILE A 93 -10.05 -19.18 -13.83
CA ILE A 93 -9.82 -19.86 -12.55
C ILE A 93 -10.85 -19.45 -11.49
N GLY A 94 -11.94 -18.79 -11.91
CA GLY A 94 -13.05 -18.39 -11.05
C GLY A 94 -12.75 -17.20 -10.15
N MET A 95 -11.73 -16.41 -10.46
CA MET A 95 -11.32 -15.23 -9.68
C MET A 95 -11.40 -13.98 -10.55
N SER A 96 -11.96 -12.88 -10.05
CA SER A 96 -12.06 -11.66 -10.86
C SER A 96 -10.74 -10.88 -10.93
N ASP A 97 -9.81 -11.15 -10.02
CA ASP A 97 -8.58 -10.38 -9.83
C ASP A 97 -7.50 -11.23 -9.15
N GLU A 98 -6.27 -10.72 -9.03
CA GLU A 98 -5.22 -11.28 -8.19
C GLU A 98 -5.57 -11.03 -6.71
N PRO A 99 -5.98 -12.05 -5.93
CA PRO A 99 -6.58 -11.79 -4.63
C PRO A 99 -5.55 -11.74 -3.50
N VAL A 100 -4.38 -12.35 -3.66
CA VAL A 100 -3.46 -12.59 -2.53
C VAL A 100 -2.78 -11.29 -2.13
N PHE A 101 -2.13 -10.60 -3.05
CA PHE A 101 -1.46 -9.34 -2.73
C PHE A 101 -2.47 -8.22 -2.49
N PHE A 102 -3.64 -8.27 -3.12
CA PHE A 102 -4.76 -7.36 -2.82
C PHE A 102 -5.23 -7.50 -1.37
N ILE A 103 -5.59 -8.71 -0.93
CA ILE A 103 -6.05 -8.95 0.45
C ILE A 103 -4.94 -8.63 1.45
N LEU A 104 -3.68 -8.95 1.13
CA LEU A 104 -2.55 -8.57 1.97
C LEU A 104 -2.45 -7.05 2.14
N ALA A 105 -2.45 -6.30 1.05
CA ALA A 105 -2.27 -4.85 1.08
C ALA A 105 -3.45 -4.11 1.71
N VAL A 106 -4.68 -4.56 1.47
CA VAL A 106 -5.92 -3.85 1.85
C VAL A 106 -6.45 -4.29 3.21
N VAL A 107 -6.22 -5.55 3.62
CA VAL A 107 -6.82 -6.12 4.84
C VAL A 107 -5.74 -6.52 5.84
N VAL A 108 -4.85 -7.43 5.46
CA VAL A 108 -3.93 -8.07 6.43
C VAL A 108 -2.90 -7.08 6.96
N CYS A 109 -2.23 -6.34 6.08
CA CYS A 109 -1.21 -5.38 6.49
C CYS A 109 -1.79 -4.22 7.31
N PRO A 110 -2.93 -3.59 6.94
CA PRO A 110 -3.55 -2.56 7.79
C PRO A 110 -3.94 -3.07 9.19
N ILE A 111 -4.50 -4.28 9.31
CA ILE A 111 -4.81 -4.87 10.62
C ILE A 111 -3.53 -5.12 11.41
N ALA A 112 -2.51 -5.72 10.79
CA ALA A 112 -1.22 -5.97 11.43
C ALA A 112 -0.52 -4.67 11.87
N PHE A 113 -0.64 -3.60 11.09
CA PHE A 113 -0.10 -2.28 11.42
C PHE A 113 -0.78 -1.70 12.66
N LEU A 114 -2.12 -1.80 12.75
CA LEU A 114 -2.87 -1.38 13.93
C LEU A 114 -2.49 -2.19 15.16
N VAL A 115 -2.47 -3.52 15.06
CA VAL A 115 -2.08 -4.42 16.16
C VAL A 115 -0.66 -4.13 16.64
N GLY A 116 0.29 -3.98 15.72
CA GLY A 116 1.67 -3.64 16.05
C GLY A 116 1.79 -2.28 16.73
N THR A 117 1.10 -1.27 16.21
CA THR A 117 1.15 0.10 16.74
C THR A 117 0.55 0.17 18.14
N ILE A 118 -0.66 -0.38 18.32
CA ILE A 118 -1.36 -0.41 19.62
C ILE A 118 -0.53 -1.22 20.62
N GLY A 119 -0.05 -2.42 20.24
CA GLY A 119 0.77 -3.26 21.09
C GLY A 119 2.06 -2.57 21.53
N SER A 120 2.71 -1.83 20.64
CA SER A 120 3.91 -1.04 20.94
C SER A 120 3.61 0.08 21.93
N ILE A 121 2.53 0.85 21.71
CA ILE A 121 2.11 1.95 22.60
C ILE A 121 1.80 1.41 24.01
N VAL A 122 0.99 0.35 24.11
CA VAL A 122 0.61 -0.23 25.41
C VAL A 122 1.84 -0.69 26.19
N LEU A 123 2.81 -1.33 25.54
CA LEU A 123 4.03 -1.78 26.21
C LEU A 123 4.96 -0.63 26.59
N LEU A 124 5.02 0.44 25.80
CA LEU A 124 5.82 1.62 26.13
C LEU A 124 5.24 2.41 27.30
N VAL A 125 3.91 2.50 27.41
CA VAL A 125 3.22 3.21 28.51
C VAL A 125 3.24 2.41 29.81
N LYS A 126 3.21 1.08 29.74
CA LYS A 126 3.28 0.21 30.94
C LYS A 126 4.68 0.05 31.52
N ARG A 127 5.71 0.55 30.84
CA ARG A 127 7.11 0.41 31.23
C ARG A 127 7.58 1.65 31.95
#